data_AF-A0A353KUT8-F1
#
_entry.id   AF-A0A353KUT8-F1
#
_cell.length_a   1.000
_cell.length_b   1.000
_cell.length_c   1.000
_cell.angle_alpha   90.00
_cell.angle_beta   90.00
_cell.angle_gamma   90.00
#
_symmetry.space_group_name_H-M   'P 1'
#
loop_
_entity.id
_entity.type
_entity.pdbx_description
1 polymer ?
#
loop_
_entity_poly.entity_id
_entity_poly.type
_entity_poly.pdbx_seq_one_letter_code
_entity_poly.pdbx_strand_id
1 'polypeptide(L)'
;MLDFSEVCLQNIVVHNVGNKSAESGIRFSKSEFNIENQAVKDILLKYFLSSFNADNFYNFFHDTDINLNEIFSYTSKIFENSENLYEQSVNIAKHLYENSNHPKIKGGEFYIVYFSNCVVEGELVDALGFFKSENKDTYIRVYQRGENFEVDYENGININKLDKGCLIYNTEKNHGYKISIVDSYNKGNEAVYWREDFLKIKPREDNFYSTKNTLEMVKKFSKHIVKSNDADKKEQVELIKRTEEYFTEKEEFNMGEFTQEVMLKPEIIEAFNDYKHVYEENHNINSEESFEISENAVKKSKQYFRSILKLDKNFHVYVHSKPEFLEKGYDNEKRMKFYKLYFDEEK
;
A
#
# COMPACT_ATOMS: atom_id res chain seq x y z
N MET A 1 5.55 -4.63 12.34
CA MET A 1 4.28 -5.33 12.66
C MET A 1 3.31 -4.32 13.24
N LEU A 2 2.04 -4.31 12.82
CA LEU A 2 1.00 -3.49 13.44
C LEU A 2 0.20 -4.38 14.38
N ASP A 3 0.00 -3.92 15.61
CA ASP A 3 -0.89 -4.56 16.58
C ASP A 3 -1.80 -3.50 17.21
N PHE A 4 -3.10 -3.76 17.10
CA PHE A 4 -4.17 -2.88 17.53
C PHE A 4 -5.10 -3.52 18.57
N SER A 5 -4.69 -4.65 19.16
CA SER A 5 -5.49 -5.41 20.12
C SER A 5 -5.85 -4.61 21.38
N GLU A 6 -4.93 -3.78 21.88
CA GLU A 6 -5.08 -2.96 23.09
C GLU A 6 -5.36 -1.47 22.78
N VAL A 7 -5.72 -1.15 21.53
CA VAL A 7 -5.94 0.25 21.12
C VAL A 7 -7.17 0.85 21.78
N CYS A 8 -6.97 2.07 22.30
CA CYS A 8 -8.03 2.88 22.88
C CYS A 8 -8.34 4.07 21.96
N LEU A 9 -9.57 4.12 21.43
CA LEU A 9 -10.15 5.33 20.84
C LEU A 9 -10.44 6.32 21.97
N GLN A 10 -9.75 7.47 21.94
CA GLN A 10 -9.85 8.52 22.95
C GLN A 10 -10.85 9.58 22.54
N ASN A 11 -10.59 10.23 21.40
CA ASN A 11 -11.35 11.37 20.92
C ASN A 11 -11.68 11.16 19.44
N ILE A 12 -12.85 11.62 19.02
CA ILE A 12 -13.31 11.47 17.65
C ILE A 12 -14.13 12.69 17.23
N VAL A 13 -13.86 13.18 16.02
CA VAL A 13 -14.65 14.21 15.35
C VAL A 13 -15.08 13.68 14.00
N VAL A 14 -16.34 13.91 13.64
CA VAL A 14 -16.83 13.62 12.29
C VAL A 14 -17.27 14.90 11.60
N HIS A 15 -16.92 15.05 10.34
CA HIS A 15 -17.36 16.12 9.46
C HIS A 15 -18.02 15.51 8.23
N ASN A 16 -18.83 16.29 7.51
CA ASN A 16 -19.25 15.91 6.16
C ASN A 16 -18.50 16.81 5.18
N VAL A 17 -17.65 16.20 4.36
CA VAL A 17 -16.80 16.91 3.41
C VAL A 17 -17.24 16.56 2.00
N GLY A 18 -17.66 17.59 1.25
CA GLY A 18 -18.08 17.47 -0.13
C GLY A 18 -16.92 17.52 -1.12
N ASN A 19 -17.29 17.57 -2.39
CA ASN A 19 -16.45 17.90 -3.53
C ASN A 19 -16.58 19.38 -3.89
N LYS A 20 -15.45 20.06 -4.07
CA LYS A 20 -15.38 21.49 -4.38
C LYS A 20 -15.83 21.82 -5.80
N SER A 21 -15.49 20.98 -6.78
CA SER A 21 -15.94 21.15 -8.17
C SER A 21 -17.43 20.91 -8.37
N ALA A 22 -18.07 20.19 -7.44
CA ALA A 22 -19.53 20.01 -7.41
C ALA A 22 -20.24 21.02 -6.48
N GLU A 23 -19.51 21.98 -5.90
CA GLU A 23 -20.01 23.00 -4.96
C GLU A 23 -20.85 22.41 -3.79
N SER A 24 -20.54 21.18 -3.39
CA SER A 24 -21.32 20.46 -2.38
C SER A 24 -21.03 20.88 -0.93
N GLY A 25 -20.03 21.75 -0.74
CA GLY A 25 -19.72 22.40 0.54
C GLY A 25 -19.14 21.48 1.61
N ILE A 26 -19.07 22.01 2.85
CA ILE A 26 -18.57 21.30 4.03
C ILE A 26 -19.55 21.53 5.19
N ARG A 27 -19.79 20.50 6.01
CA ARG A 27 -20.52 20.63 7.27
C ARG A 27 -19.66 20.13 8.42
N PHE A 28 -19.34 21.03 9.34
CA PHE A 28 -18.60 20.68 10.54
C PHE A 28 -19.54 20.19 11.64
N SER A 29 -19.05 19.23 12.43
CA SER A 29 -19.64 18.96 13.75
C SER A 29 -19.33 20.13 14.67
N LYS A 30 -20.13 20.29 15.72
CA LYS A 30 -19.98 21.38 16.69
C LYS A 30 -19.01 21.07 17.84
N SER A 31 -18.69 19.79 18.01
CA SER A 31 -17.82 19.28 19.08
C SER A 31 -17.30 17.89 18.70
N GLU A 32 -16.40 17.38 19.53
CA GLU A 32 -16.08 15.96 19.59
C GLU A 32 -17.31 15.12 19.94
N PHE A 33 -17.30 13.86 19.48
CA PHE A 33 -18.35 12.89 19.72
C PHE A 33 -17.94 11.94 20.85
N ASN A 34 -18.76 11.88 21.90
CA ASN A 34 -18.56 10.92 22.99
C ASN A 34 -19.27 9.59 22.65
N ILE A 35 -18.53 8.49 22.64
CA ILE A 35 -19.07 7.15 22.38
C ILE A 35 -19.28 6.45 23.73
N GLU A 36 -20.48 6.55 24.29
CA GLU A 36 -20.81 5.87 25.55
C GLU A 36 -21.02 4.36 25.38
N ASN A 37 -21.51 3.94 24.21
CA ASN A 37 -21.82 2.54 23.93
C ASN A 37 -20.57 1.77 23.49
N GLN A 38 -20.11 0.84 24.32
CA GLN A 38 -18.93 0.02 24.03
C GLN A 38 -19.05 -0.77 22.71
N ALA A 39 -20.23 -1.31 22.38
CA ALA A 39 -20.41 -2.05 21.14
C ALA A 39 -20.21 -1.15 19.90
N VAL A 40 -20.61 0.12 19.98
CA VAL A 40 -20.36 1.11 18.91
C VAL A 40 -18.86 1.42 18.80
N LYS A 41 -18.18 1.55 19.94
CA LYS A 41 -16.73 1.77 19.99
C LYS A 41 -15.96 0.61 19.32
N ASP A 42 -16.34 -0.62 19.62
CA ASP A 42 -15.71 -1.82 19.05
C ASP A 42 -15.95 -1.91 17.53
N ILE A 43 -17.17 -1.57 17.07
CA ILE A 43 -17.48 -1.50 15.63
C ILE A 43 -16.62 -0.45 14.93
N LEU A 44 -16.45 0.73 15.54
CA LEU A 44 -15.64 1.81 14.98
C LEU A 44 -14.15 1.43 14.94
N LEU A 45 -13.62 0.84 16.00
CA LEU A 45 -12.24 0.33 16.03
C LEU A 45 -12.02 -0.69 14.92
N LYS A 46 -12.94 -1.65 14.75
CA LYS A 46 -12.88 -2.62 13.66
C LYS A 46 -12.91 -1.93 12.30
N TYR A 47 -13.83 -1.00 12.08
CA TYR A 47 -13.96 -0.27 10.82
C TYR A 47 -12.69 0.51 10.46
N PHE A 48 -12.10 1.21 11.44
CA PHE A 48 -10.93 2.04 11.23
C PHE A 48 -9.64 1.24 11.07
N LEU A 49 -9.44 0.13 11.79
CA LEU A 49 -8.11 -0.48 11.91
C LEU A 49 -7.95 -1.78 11.11
N SER A 50 -9.03 -2.50 10.80
CA SER A 50 -8.96 -3.83 10.17
C SER A 50 -8.36 -3.87 8.77
N SER A 51 -8.39 -2.74 8.05
CA SER A 51 -7.87 -2.65 6.67
C SER A 51 -6.38 -2.31 6.59
N PHE A 52 -5.74 -1.97 7.71
CA PHE A 52 -4.34 -1.58 7.75
C PHE A 52 -3.41 -2.79 7.85
N ASN A 53 -2.33 -2.76 7.09
CA ASN A 53 -1.28 -3.77 7.13
C ASN A 53 0.10 -3.11 7.23
N ALA A 54 1.09 -3.86 7.72
CA ALA A 54 2.46 -3.41 7.85
C ALA A 54 3.26 -3.59 6.54
N ASP A 55 2.66 -3.31 5.38
CA ASP A 55 3.29 -3.59 4.08
C ASP A 55 4.08 -2.40 3.54
N ASN A 56 3.57 -1.17 3.67
CA ASN A 56 4.28 0.02 3.24
C ASN A 56 3.99 1.16 4.22
N PHE A 57 5.06 1.80 4.68
CA PHE A 57 4.95 3.05 5.41
C PHE A 57 5.27 4.23 4.50
N TYR A 58 4.78 5.38 4.90
CA TYR A 58 4.96 6.66 4.24
C TYR A 58 5.42 7.69 5.27
N ASN A 59 5.94 8.80 4.77
CA ASN A 59 6.21 9.99 5.55
C ASN A 59 5.56 11.21 4.89
N PHE A 60 5.18 12.21 5.68
CA PHE A 60 4.85 13.53 5.15
C PHE A 60 6.02 14.11 4.39
N PHE A 61 5.70 14.83 3.32
CA PHE A 61 6.68 15.43 2.44
C PHE A 61 6.22 16.81 1.97
N HIS A 62 7.20 17.64 1.67
CA HIS A 62 7.05 18.91 0.96
C HIS A 62 8.41 19.26 0.35
N ASP A 63 8.44 19.77 -0.88
CA ASP A 63 9.69 20.00 -1.63
C ASP A 63 10.67 20.96 -0.94
N THR A 64 10.14 22.02 -0.33
CA THR A 64 10.95 23.04 0.36
C THR A 64 11.20 22.74 1.84
N ASP A 65 10.15 22.53 2.63
CA ASP A 65 10.22 22.34 4.07
C ASP A 65 8.97 21.57 4.52
N ILE A 66 9.16 20.51 5.29
CA ILE A 66 8.09 19.67 5.80
C ILE A 66 7.05 20.44 6.63
N ASN A 67 7.44 21.55 7.28
CA ASN A 67 6.51 22.40 8.02
C ASN A 67 5.46 23.08 7.10
N LEU A 68 5.75 23.18 5.80
CA LEU A 68 4.81 23.68 4.80
C LEU A 68 3.78 22.63 4.35
N ASN A 69 3.94 21.36 4.77
CA ASN A 69 2.87 20.39 4.68
C ASN A 69 1.81 20.72 5.75
N GLU A 70 0.63 21.15 5.31
CA GLU A 70 -0.43 21.63 6.20
C GLU A 70 -0.90 20.51 7.15
N ILE A 71 -1.01 19.28 6.64
CA ILE A 71 -1.41 18.12 7.43
C ILE A 71 -0.36 17.78 8.48
N PHE A 72 0.93 17.82 8.15
CA PHE A 72 2.02 17.64 9.12
C PHE A 72 1.92 18.67 10.27
N SER A 73 1.67 19.94 9.92
CA SER A 73 1.51 21.03 10.89
C SER A 73 0.29 20.83 11.80
N TYR A 74 -0.87 20.48 11.25
CA TYR A 74 -2.08 20.22 12.04
C TYR A 74 -1.91 18.98 12.94
N THR A 75 -1.36 17.90 12.39
CA THR A 75 -1.07 16.66 13.13
C THR A 75 -0.12 16.93 14.30
N SER A 76 0.95 17.69 14.08
CA SER A 76 1.92 18.02 15.13
C SER A 76 1.29 18.78 16.30
N LYS A 77 0.40 19.75 16.01
CA LYS A 77 -0.33 20.49 17.05
C LYS A 77 -1.25 19.61 17.89
N ILE A 78 -1.83 18.58 17.29
CA ILE A 78 -2.70 17.63 17.99
C ILE A 78 -1.86 16.66 18.85
N PHE A 79 -0.70 16.20 18.36
CA PHE A 79 0.19 15.37 19.16
C PHE A 79 0.84 16.13 20.31
N GLU A 80 1.09 17.43 20.15
CA GLU A 80 1.59 18.30 21.22
C GLU A 80 0.53 18.58 22.30
N ASN A 81 -0.73 18.74 21.90
CA ASN A 81 -1.87 18.82 22.81
C ASN A 81 -3.13 18.24 22.17
N SER A 82 -3.64 17.14 22.73
CA SER A 82 -4.83 16.44 22.21
C SER A 82 -6.10 17.29 22.30
N GLU A 83 -6.17 18.30 23.16
CA GLU A 83 -7.30 19.25 23.23
C GLU A 83 -7.46 20.07 21.94
N ASN A 84 -6.41 20.17 21.12
CA ASN A 84 -6.48 20.84 19.82
C ASN A 84 -7.20 20.02 18.75
N LEU A 85 -7.63 18.78 19.04
CA LEU A 85 -8.21 17.87 18.05
C LEU A 85 -9.35 18.51 17.27
N TYR A 86 -10.32 19.12 17.95
CA TYR A 86 -11.46 19.73 17.27
C TYR A 86 -11.07 20.93 16.40
N GLU A 87 -10.22 21.82 16.90
CA GLU A 87 -9.79 22.99 16.12
C GLU A 87 -9.05 22.54 14.84
N GLN A 88 -8.12 21.59 15.00
CA GLN A 88 -7.34 21.09 13.88
C GLN A 88 -8.17 20.19 12.95
N SER A 89 -9.18 19.46 13.45
CA SER A 89 -10.08 18.67 12.59
C SER A 89 -10.85 19.54 11.61
N VAL A 90 -11.26 20.74 12.03
CA VAL A 90 -11.90 21.73 11.15
C VAL A 90 -10.92 22.20 10.07
N ASN A 91 -9.66 22.48 10.42
CA ASN A 91 -8.62 22.88 9.46
C ASN A 91 -8.29 21.76 8.46
N ILE A 92 -8.15 20.53 8.96
CA ILE A 92 -7.91 19.33 8.13
C ILE A 92 -9.09 19.11 7.17
N ALA A 93 -10.34 19.23 7.62
CA ALA A 93 -11.51 19.07 6.75
C ALA A 93 -11.64 20.18 5.69
N LYS A 94 -11.27 21.42 6.02
CA LYS A 94 -11.16 22.50 5.02
C LYS A 94 -10.10 22.16 3.98
N HIS A 95 -8.91 21.73 4.41
CA HIS A 95 -7.84 21.30 3.50
C HIS A 95 -8.29 20.16 2.59
N LEU A 96 -8.98 19.15 3.13
CA LEU A 96 -9.52 18.04 2.35
C LEU A 96 -10.50 18.52 1.27
N TYR A 97 -11.40 19.46 1.60
CA TYR A 97 -12.33 20.03 0.62
C TYR A 97 -11.62 20.79 -0.48
N GLU A 98 -10.64 21.62 -0.12
CA GLU A 98 -9.85 22.41 -1.08
C GLU A 98 -9.07 21.55 -2.07
N ASN A 99 -8.71 20.32 -1.68
CA ASN A 99 -8.05 19.33 -2.54
C ASN A 99 -9.03 18.35 -3.21
N SER A 100 -10.33 18.39 -2.89
CA SER A 100 -11.36 17.52 -3.47
C SER A 100 -11.96 18.12 -4.75
N ASN A 101 -11.12 18.30 -5.79
CA ASN A 101 -11.50 19.00 -7.03
C ASN A 101 -11.85 18.09 -8.22
N HIS A 102 -11.62 16.79 -8.13
CA HIS A 102 -11.90 15.89 -9.26
C HIS A 102 -13.37 15.41 -9.24
N PRO A 103 -14.13 15.43 -10.35
CA PRO A 103 -15.57 15.07 -10.35
C PRO A 103 -15.91 13.67 -9.83
N LYS A 104 -14.94 12.76 -9.81
CA LYS A 104 -15.14 11.40 -9.27
C LYS A 104 -14.97 11.27 -7.75
N ILE A 105 -14.40 12.28 -7.10
CA ILE A 105 -14.27 12.29 -5.63
C ILE A 105 -15.67 12.54 -5.07
N LYS A 106 -16.21 11.58 -4.32
CA LYS A 106 -17.55 11.71 -3.72
C LYS A 106 -17.48 12.48 -2.41
N GLY A 107 -18.54 13.19 -2.06
CA GLY A 107 -18.69 13.70 -0.69
C GLY A 107 -18.99 12.57 0.30
N GLY A 108 -18.83 12.83 1.59
CA GLY A 108 -19.24 11.88 2.62
C GLY A 108 -18.70 12.20 4.01
N GLU A 109 -18.84 11.23 4.92
CA GLU A 109 -18.36 11.34 6.29
C GLU A 109 -16.83 11.27 6.35
N PHE A 110 -16.22 12.22 7.07
CA PHE A 110 -14.80 12.32 7.29
C PHE A 110 -14.51 12.34 8.80
N TYR A 111 -13.83 11.32 9.28
CA TYR A 111 -13.52 11.09 10.69
C TYR A 111 -12.07 11.45 10.97
N ILE A 112 -11.87 12.19 12.06
CA ILE A 112 -10.58 12.46 12.66
C ILE A 112 -10.61 11.81 14.05
N VAL A 113 -9.68 10.90 14.31
CA VAL A 113 -9.70 10.06 15.51
C VAL A 113 -8.34 10.08 16.18
N TYR A 114 -8.32 10.28 17.50
CA TYR A 114 -7.13 10.12 18.33
C TYR A 114 -7.16 8.75 18.99
N PHE A 115 -6.12 7.96 18.74
CA PHE A 115 -5.89 6.65 19.32
C PHE A 115 -4.70 6.68 20.26
N SER A 116 -4.76 5.85 21.28
CA SER A 116 -3.65 5.54 22.18
C SER A 116 -3.44 4.04 22.22
N ASN A 117 -2.27 3.61 22.70
CA ASN A 117 -1.86 2.21 22.78
C ASN A 117 -1.79 1.50 21.42
N CYS A 118 -1.40 2.20 20.36
CA CYS A 118 -1.08 1.56 19.08
C CYS A 118 0.30 0.93 19.17
N VAL A 119 0.46 -0.32 18.73
CA VAL A 119 1.78 -0.95 18.64
C VAL A 119 2.23 -0.99 17.18
N VAL A 120 3.35 -0.31 16.90
CA VAL A 120 3.93 -0.22 15.56
C VAL A 120 5.38 -0.63 15.63
N GLU A 121 5.71 -1.75 14.98
CA GLU A 121 7.06 -2.32 14.94
C GLU A 121 7.66 -2.58 16.33
N GLY A 122 6.80 -2.86 17.32
CA GLY A 122 7.20 -3.12 18.71
C GLY A 122 7.19 -1.88 19.61
N GLU A 123 6.95 -0.69 19.04
CA GLU A 123 6.84 0.56 19.80
C GLU A 123 5.38 0.84 20.16
N LEU A 124 5.13 1.16 21.43
CA LEU A 124 3.83 1.65 21.91
C LEU A 124 3.75 3.16 21.67
N VAL A 125 2.82 3.59 20.83
CA VAL A 125 2.68 4.98 20.38
C VAL A 125 1.20 5.42 20.35
N ASP A 126 1.00 6.72 20.42
CA ASP A 126 -0.28 7.33 20.07
C ASP A 126 -0.38 7.50 18.54
N ALA A 127 -1.60 7.55 18.02
CA ALA A 127 -1.84 7.67 16.59
C ALA A 127 -3.03 8.57 16.27
N LEU A 128 -2.96 9.24 15.12
CA LEU A 128 -4.06 9.96 14.52
C LEU A 128 -4.60 9.23 13.30
N GLY A 129 -5.91 9.04 13.26
CA GLY A 129 -6.60 8.44 12.14
C GLY A 129 -7.44 9.44 11.37
N PHE A 130 -7.27 9.48 10.05
CA PHE A 130 -8.15 10.17 9.13
C PHE A 130 -8.87 9.16 8.24
N PHE A 131 -10.20 9.13 8.29
CA PHE A 131 -11.00 8.15 7.57
C PHE A 131 -12.11 8.81 6.79
N LYS A 132 -12.27 8.49 5.52
CA LYS A 132 -13.34 9.02 4.68
C LYS A 132 -14.20 7.89 4.15
N SER A 133 -15.51 8.02 4.36
CA SER A 133 -16.53 7.16 3.76
C SER A 133 -17.12 7.89 2.55
N GLU A 134 -17.03 7.28 1.38
CA GLU A 134 -17.50 7.81 0.09
C GLU A 134 -18.71 7.02 -0.45
N ASN A 135 -18.91 5.81 0.07
CA ASN A 135 -19.95 4.90 -0.35
C ASN A 135 -20.79 4.44 0.85
N LYS A 136 -22.07 4.16 0.57
CA LYS A 136 -23.01 3.53 1.50
C LYS A 136 -23.61 2.31 0.84
N ASP A 137 -23.71 1.23 1.60
CA ASP A 137 -24.41 0.03 1.19
C ASP A 137 -25.88 0.14 1.63
N THR A 138 -26.77 -0.40 0.82
CA THR A 138 -28.20 -0.53 1.17
C THR A 138 -28.42 -1.85 1.89
N TYR A 139 -28.96 -1.79 3.11
CA TYR A 139 -29.27 -2.94 3.94
C TYR A 139 -30.76 -3.07 4.12
N ILE A 140 -31.26 -4.30 4.12
CA ILE A 140 -32.65 -4.60 4.49
C ILE A 140 -32.71 -4.79 6.00
N ARG A 141 -33.56 -4.03 6.67
CA ARG A 141 -33.82 -4.12 8.11
C ARG A 141 -35.18 -4.76 8.33
N VAL A 142 -35.18 -5.92 8.99
CA VAL A 142 -36.41 -6.59 9.43
C VAL A 142 -36.54 -6.39 10.94
N TYR A 143 -37.67 -5.86 11.38
CA TYR A 143 -37.92 -5.63 12.81
C TYR A 143 -39.36 -5.99 13.17
N GLN A 144 -39.57 -6.37 14.42
CA GLN A 144 -40.88 -6.76 14.93
C GLN A 144 -41.65 -5.51 15.38
N ARG A 145 -42.91 -5.38 14.93
CA ARG A 145 -43.85 -4.35 15.39
C ARG A 145 -45.13 -5.04 15.86
N GLY A 146 -45.28 -5.17 17.18
CA GLY A 146 -46.34 -5.98 17.78
C GLY A 146 -46.13 -7.46 17.48
N GLU A 147 -47.12 -8.12 16.88
CA GLU A 147 -47.05 -9.55 16.49
C GLU A 147 -46.55 -9.77 15.05
N ASN A 148 -46.38 -8.70 14.26
CA ASN A 148 -45.96 -8.80 12.87
C ASN A 148 -44.49 -8.38 12.68
N PHE A 149 -43.87 -8.87 11.61
CA PHE A 149 -42.58 -8.38 11.13
C PHE A 149 -42.80 -7.34 10.03
N GLU A 150 -42.11 -6.21 10.14
CA GLU A 150 -42.02 -5.18 9.11
C GLU A 150 -40.63 -5.20 8.48
N VAL A 151 -40.56 -4.79 7.21
CA VAL A 151 -39.33 -4.73 6.42
C VAL A 151 -39.15 -3.31 5.90
N ASP A 152 -37.97 -2.75 6.13
CA ASP A 152 -37.54 -1.47 5.58
C ASP A 152 -36.09 -1.57 5.06
N TYR A 153 -35.55 -0.48 4.50
CA TYR A 153 -34.16 -0.39 4.08
C TYR A 153 -33.45 0.81 4.70
N GLU A 154 -32.16 0.64 4.98
CA GLU A 154 -31.29 1.70 5.45
C GLU A 154 -30.04 1.79 4.56
N ASN A 155 -29.52 3.01 4.38
CA ASN A 155 -28.24 3.23 3.73
C ASN A 155 -27.18 3.50 4.81
N GLY A 156 -26.19 2.61 4.90
CA GLY A 156 -25.19 2.63 5.97
C GLY A 156 -23.76 2.45 5.47
N ILE A 157 -22.80 2.77 6.33
CA ILE A 157 -21.37 2.52 6.07
C ILE A 157 -21.10 1.03 6.24
N ASN A 158 -20.36 0.43 5.30
CA ASN A 158 -19.93 -0.96 5.44
C ASN A 158 -18.71 -1.05 6.36
N ILE A 159 -18.91 -1.60 7.56
CA ILE A 159 -17.86 -1.72 8.60
C ILE A 159 -16.66 -2.57 8.19
N ASN A 160 -16.76 -3.35 7.11
CA ASN A 160 -15.67 -4.19 6.59
C ASN A 160 -15.00 -3.58 5.35
N LYS A 161 -15.45 -2.41 4.88
CA LYS A 161 -14.90 -1.73 3.70
C LYS A 161 -14.61 -0.28 4.03
N LEU A 162 -13.36 -0.02 4.38
CA LEU A 162 -12.84 1.34 4.51
C LEU A 162 -12.51 1.88 3.11
N ASP A 163 -13.13 3.00 2.73
CA ASP A 163 -12.90 3.59 1.41
C ASP A 163 -11.53 4.26 1.36
N LYS A 164 -11.28 5.21 2.27
CA LYS A 164 -9.98 5.88 2.44
C LYS A 164 -9.62 6.01 3.91
N GLY A 165 -8.36 5.72 4.23
CA GLY A 165 -7.82 5.74 5.57
C GLY A 165 -6.38 6.23 5.58
N CYS A 166 -6.00 6.90 6.66
CA CYS A 166 -4.64 7.27 6.99
C CYS A 166 -4.45 7.11 8.50
N LEU A 167 -3.42 6.39 8.92
CA LEU A 167 -2.97 6.30 10.30
C LEU A 167 -1.59 6.94 10.38
N ILE A 168 -1.47 7.97 11.20
CA ILE A 168 -0.23 8.70 11.45
C ILE A 168 0.20 8.35 12.87
N TYR A 169 1.39 7.78 13.02
CA TYR A 169 1.91 7.35 14.32
C TYR A 169 2.81 8.44 14.90
N ASN A 170 2.71 8.71 16.20
CA ASN A 170 3.52 9.70 16.90
C ASN A 170 4.95 9.20 17.15
N THR A 171 5.66 8.89 16.06
CA THR A 171 7.07 8.49 16.01
C THR A 171 7.71 9.12 14.79
N GLU A 172 9.03 9.25 14.76
CA GLU A 172 9.78 9.77 13.60
C GLU A 172 9.33 11.18 13.13
N LYS A 173 8.93 12.08 14.05
CA LYS A 173 8.49 13.46 13.73
C LYS A 173 9.45 14.19 12.79
N ASN A 174 10.76 14.09 13.05
CA ASN A 174 11.80 14.75 12.25
C ASN A 174 11.89 14.22 10.80
N HIS A 175 11.37 13.02 10.54
CA HIS A 175 11.30 12.41 9.20
C HIS A 175 9.89 12.52 8.60
N GLY A 176 8.95 13.23 9.23
CA GLY A 176 7.60 13.41 8.71
C GLY A 176 6.55 12.44 9.21
N TYR A 177 6.76 11.86 10.40
CA TYR A 177 5.92 10.82 11.01
C TYR A 177 5.84 9.53 10.19
N LYS A 178 5.75 8.39 10.87
CA LYS A 178 5.43 7.12 10.22
C LYS A 178 3.94 7.06 9.91
N ILE A 179 3.58 6.73 8.67
CA ILE A 179 2.20 6.76 8.18
C ILE A 179 1.84 5.46 7.48
N SER A 180 0.67 4.90 7.75
CA SER A 180 0.04 3.86 6.94
C SER A 180 -1.19 4.43 6.24
N ILE A 181 -1.50 3.96 5.03
CA ILE A 181 -2.68 4.39 4.28
C ILE A 181 -3.49 3.21 3.76
N VAL A 182 -4.79 3.44 3.59
CA VAL A 182 -5.72 2.57 2.89
C VAL A 182 -6.41 3.40 1.82
N ASP A 183 -6.38 2.95 0.57
CA ASP A 183 -7.20 3.50 -0.50
C ASP A 183 -7.76 2.36 -1.34
N SER A 184 -9.02 2.01 -1.07
CA SER A 184 -9.67 0.83 -1.66
C SER A 184 -9.99 1.02 -3.15
N TYR A 185 -9.96 2.26 -3.66
CA TYR A 185 -10.35 2.61 -5.03
C TYR A 185 -9.16 3.00 -5.90
N ASN A 186 -8.04 2.26 -5.76
CA ASN A 186 -6.75 2.35 -6.47
C ASN A 186 -6.78 2.28 -8.03
N LYS A 187 -7.90 2.58 -8.70
CA LYS A 187 -8.05 2.49 -10.16
C LYS A 187 -8.28 3.88 -10.78
N GLY A 188 -7.31 4.79 -10.65
CA GLY A 188 -7.26 6.06 -11.40
C GLY A 188 -6.77 7.27 -10.60
N ASN A 189 -7.05 8.48 -11.11
CA ASN A 189 -6.68 9.77 -10.51
C ASN A 189 -7.20 10.00 -9.08
N GLU A 190 -8.10 9.16 -8.55
CA GLU A 190 -8.59 9.25 -7.18
C GLU A 190 -7.50 8.86 -6.15
N ALA A 191 -6.58 7.95 -6.50
CA ALA A 191 -5.47 7.60 -5.62
C ALA A 191 -4.44 8.73 -5.49
N VAL A 192 -4.37 9.59 -6.51
CA VAL A 192 -3.47 10.74 -6.56
C VAL A 192 -3.93 11.78 -5.53
N TYR A 193 -5.21 12.14 -5.48
CA TYR A 193 -5.63 13.23 -4.60
C TYR A 193 -5.45 12.90 -3.10
N TRP A 194 -5.76 11.66 -2.67
CA TRP A 194 -5.68 11.31 -1.26
C TRP A 194 -4.24 11.34 -0.76
N ARG A 195 -3.32 10.75 -1.55
CA ARG A 195 -1.91 10.60 -1.20
C ARG A 195 -1.09 11.85 -1.51
N GLU A 196 -1.26 12.44 -2.68
CA GLU A 196 -0.38 13.49 -3.23
C GLU A 196 -0.93 14.88 -2.95
N ASP A 197 -2.22 15.14 -3.15
CA ASP A 197 -2.77 16.50 -2.97
C ASP A 197 -3.14 16.79 -1.51
N PHE A 198 -3.88 15.89 -0.87
CA PHE A 198 -4.38 16.05 0.50
C PHE A 198 -3.30 15.77 1.54
N LEU A 199 -2.76 14.55 1.56
CA LEU A 199 -1.76 14.14 2.57
C LEU A 199 -0.35 14.63 2.22
N LYS A 200 -0.01 14.76 0.92
CA LYS A 200 1.34 15.05 0.44
C LYS A 200 2.39 14.13 1.10
N ILE A 201 2.24 12.83 0.89
CA ILE A 201 3.13 11.81 1.48
C ILE A 201 3.96 11.10 0.43
N LYS A 202 5.18 10.70 0.79
CA LYS A 202 6.07 9.86 -0.01
C LYS A 202 6.35 8.54 0.71
N PRO A 203 6.73 7.46 -0.01
CA PRO A 203 7.16 6.23 0.64
C PRO A 203 8.25 6.50 1.68
N ARG A 204 8.18 5.81 2.83
CA ARG A 204 9.24 5.83 3.83
C ARG A 204 10.42 5.06 3.24
N GLU A 205 11.51 5.76 2.98
CA GLU A 205 12.76 5.18 2.46
C GLU A 205 13.46 4.42 3.59
N ASP A 206 13.03 3.18 3.83
CA ASP A 206 13.63 2.26 4.78
C ASP A 206 14.19 1.01 4.07
N ASN A 207 14.92 0.18 4.82
CA ASN A 207 15.49 -1.08 4.32
C ASN A 207 14.44 -1.99 3.65
N PHE A 208 13.18 -1.97 4.13
CA PHE A 208 12.10 -2.73 3.51
C PHE A 208 11.73 -2.17 2.14
N TYR A 209 11.58 -0.84 2.03
CA TYR A 209 11.32 -0.13 0.80
C TYR A 209 12.47 -0.32 -0.22
N SER A 210 13.71 -0.10 0.19
CA SER A 210 14.89 -0.28 -0.68
C SER A 210 14.99 -1.72 -1.21
N THR A 211 14.79 -2.72 -0.34
CA THR A 211 14.76 -4.14 -0.73
C THR A 211 13.62 -4.42 -1.72
N LYS A 212 12.40 -3.99 -1.39
CA LYS A 212 11.21 -4.25 -2.22
C LYS A 212 11.32 -3.57 -3.59
N ASN A 213 11.73 -2.30 -3.63
CA ASN A 213 11.84 -1.54 -4.86
C ASN A 213 12.91 -2.14 -5.79
N THR A 214 14.05 -2.53 -5.22
CA THR A 214 15.12 -3.21 -5.98
C THR A 214 14.63 -4.52 -6.59
N LEU A 215 13.94 -5.36 -5.79
CA LEU A 215 13.34 -6.61 -6.29
C LEU A 215 12.29 -6.37 -7.38
N GLU A 216 11.45 -5.34 -7.25
CA GLU A 216 10.47 -4.96 -8.28
C GLU A 216 11.12 -4.46 -9.57
N MET A 217 12.17 -3.65 -9.45
CA MET A 217 12.95 -3.14 -10.57
C MET A 217 13.59 -4.29 -11.34
N VAL A 218 14.31 -5.19 -10.67
CA VAL A 218 14.95 -6.37 -11.29
C VAL A 218 13.90 -7.27 -11.94
N LYS A 219 12.73 -7.46 -11.30
CA LYS A 219 11.62 -8.21 -11.89
C LYS A 219 11.11 -7.57 -13.17
N LYS A 220 10.90 -6.25 -13.19
CA LYS A 220 10.43 -5.53 -14.39
C LYS A 220 11.50 -5.56 -15.49
N PHE A 221 12.77 -5.38 -15.13
CA PHE A 221 13.91 -5.52 -16.04
C PHE A 221 13.98 -6.93 -16.67
N SER A 222 13.80 -7.99 -15.87
CA SER A 222 13.79 -9.37 -16.38
C SER A 222 12.77 -9.58 -17.50
N LYS A 223 11.63 -8.88 -17.44
CA LYS A 223 10.59 -8.92 -18.49
C LYS A 223 10.93 -8.06 -19.69
N HIS A 224 11.73 -7.00 -19.49
CA HIS A 224 12.24 -6.16 -20.56
C HIS A 224 13.22 -6.94 -21.44
N ILE A 225 14.13 -7.71 -20.82
CA ILE A 225 15.09 -8.57 -21.53
C ILE A 225 14.38 -9.59 -22.44
N VAL A 226 13.28 -10.21 -22.01
CA VAL A 226 12.58 -11.24 -22.83
C VAL A 226 11.86 -10.70 -24.06
N LYS A 227 11.64 -9.38 -24.15
CA LYS A 227 11.00 -8.79 -25.34
C LYS A 227 11.95 -8.73 -26.54
N SER A 228 13.25 -8.95 -26.36
CA SER A 228 14.25 -8.91 -27.44
C SER A 228 14.46 -10.22 -28.20
N ASN A 229 14.33 -11.43 -27.61
CA ASN A 229 14.46 -12.71 -28.32
C ASN A 229 13.73 -13.92 -27.66
N ASP A 230 13.32 -14.93 -28.45
CA ASP A 230 12.59 -16.14 -28.00
C ASP A 230 13.50 -17.17 -27.24
N ALA A 231 14.83 -16.93 -27.23
CA ALA A 231 15.85 -17.65 -26.47
C ALA A 231 15.99 -17.17 -25.01
N ASP A 232 15.37 -16.03 -24.65
CA ASP A 232 15.63 -15.28 -23.41
C ASP A 232 14.82 -15.74 -22.20
N LYS A 233 13.91 -16.71 -22.34
CA LYS A 233 13.11 -17.20 -21.20
C LYS A 233 13.95 -17.94 -20.17
N LYS A 234 14.97 -18.68 -20.61
CA LYS A 234 15.88 -19.39 -19.70
C LYS A 234 16.72 -18.39 -18.90
N GLU A 235 17.24 -17.38 -19.58
CA GLU A 235 18.03 -16.30 -18.99
C GLU A 235 17.21 -15.46 -18.00
N GLN A 236 15.93 -15.21 -18.31
CA GLN A 236 15.01 -14.58 -17.37
C GLN A 236 14.85 -15.39 -16.07
N VAL A 237 14.59 -16.70 -16.20
CA VAL A 237 14.40 -17.58 -15.03
C VAL A 237 15.67 -17.64 -14.18
N GLU A 238 16.83 -17.70 -14.83
CA GLU A 238 18.13 -17.75 -14.16
C GLU A 238 18.51 -16.43 -13.49
N LEU A 239 18.17 -15.28 -14.10
CA LEU A 239 18.32 -13.96 -13.47
C LEU A 239 17.45 -13.85 -12.20
N ILE A 240 16.18 -14.22 -12.31
CA ILE A 240 15.23 -14.17 -11.18
C ILE A 240 15.67 -15.10 -10.04
N LYS A 241 16.20 -16.29 -10.37
CA LYS A 241 16.73 -17.23 -9.38
C LYS A 241 17.95 -16.68 -8.65
N ARG A 242 18.96 -16.18 -9.37
CA ARG A 242 20.16 -15.58 -8.75
C ARG A 242 19.80 -14.36 -7.89
N THR A 243 18.79 -13.60 -8.31
CA THR A 243 18.25 -12.50 -7.51
C THR A 243 17.64 -13.02 -6.21
N GLU A 244 16.85 -14.10 -6.26
CA GLU A 244 16.29 -14.73 -5.05
C GLU A 244 17.40 -15.22 -4.10
N GLU A 245 18.42 -15.89 -4.63
CA GLU A 245 19.56 -16.41 -3.88
C GLU A 245 20.34 -15.27 -3.20
N TYR A 246 20.72 -14.23 -3.94
CA TYR A 246 21.44 -13.08 -3.39
C TYR A 246 20.69 -12.43 -2.22
N PHE A 247 19.40 -12.13 -2.39
CA PHE A 247 18.58 -11.50 -1.36
C PHE A 247 18.21 -12.44 -0.19
N THR A 248 18.44 -13.74 -0.32
CA THR A 248 18.18 -14.70 0.77
C THR A 248 19.46 -15.01 1.56
N GLU A 249 20.62 -14.96 0.92
CA GLU A 249 21.91 -15.33 1.52
C GLU A 249 22.69 -14.14 2.10
N LYS A 250 22.52 -12.94 1.53
CA LYS A 250 23.24 -11.74 1.97
C LYS A 250 22.43 -10.99 3.03
N GLU A 251 23.13 -10.41 4.01
CA GLU A 251 22.54 -9.53 5.02
C GLU A 251 22.46 -8.07 4.52
N GLU A 252 23.40 -7.66 3.68
CA GLU A 252 23.49 -6.32 3.09
C GLU A 252 23.43 -6.41 1.57
N PHE A 253 22.72 -5.47 0.95
CA PHE A 253 22.71 -5.26 -0.47
C PHE A 253 23.83 -4.29 -0.84
N ASN A 254 24.58 -4.61 -1.91
CA ASN A 254 25.47 -3.68 -2.57
C ASN A 254 25.26 -3.75 -4.09
N MET A 255 25.01 -2.62 -4.74
CA MET A 255 24.70 -2.58 -6.17
C MET A 255 25.82 -3.12 -7.05
N GLY A 256 27.08 -2.82 -6.71
CA GLY A 256 28.25 -3.28 -7.44
C GLY A 256 28.42 -4.80 -7.35
N GLU A 257 28.33 -5.34 -6.14
CA GLU A 257 28.36 -6.79 -5.91
C GLU A 257 27.18 -7.49 -6.58
N PHE A 258 25.97 -6.95 -6.42
CA PHE A 258 24.75 -7.50 -7.01
C PHE A 258 24.85 -7.58 -8.53
N THR A 259 25.28 -6.52 -9.21
CA THR A 259 25.42 -6.53 -10.66
C THR A 259 26.47 -7.55 -11.12
N GLN A 260 27.56 -7.72 -10.36
CA GLN A 260 28.59 -8.71 -10.68
C GLN A 260 28.10 -10.16 -10.44
N GLU A 261 27.50 -10.47 -9.30
CA GLU A 261 27.07 -11.83 -8.94
C GLU A 261 25.78 -12.27 -9.68
N VAL A 262 24.85 -11.34 -9.91
CA VAL A 262 23.50 -11.66 -10.39
C VAL A 262 23.32 -11.40 -11.88
N MET A 263 23.95 -10.37 -12.48
CA MET A 263 23.82 -10.11 -13.92
C MET A 263 24.89 -10.86 -14.73
N LEU A 264 26.10 -11.01 -14.18
CA LEU A 264 27.30 -11.67 -14.74
C LEU A 264 27.84 -11.08 -16.06
N LYS A 265 27.00 -10.92 -17.09
CA LYS A 265 27.44 -10.51 -18.43
C LYS A 265 27.55 -8.98 -18.53
N PRO A 266 28.65 -8.43 -19.09
CA PRO A 266 28.82 -6.97 -19.26
C PRO A 266 27.65 -6.29 -20.00
N GLU A 267 27.16 -6.92 -21.06
CA GLU A 267 26.03 -6.41 -21.87
C GLU A 267 24.72 -6.31 -21.05
N ILE A 268 24.50 -7.24 -20.11
CA ILE A 268 23.31 -7.22 -19.24
C ILE A 268 23.48 -6.19 -18.12
N ILE A 269 24.70 -6.03 -17.60
CA ILE A 269 25.01 -5.00 -16.60
C ILE A 269 24.76 -3.61 -17.19
N GLU A 270 25.25 -3.34 -18.41
CA GLU A 270 25.01 -2.08 -19.12
C GLU A 270 23.52 -1.84 -19.34
N ALA A 271 22.81 -2.83 -19.88
CA ALA A 271 21.36 -2.74 -20.09
C ALA A 271 20.57 -2.55 -18.78
N PHE A 272 21.04 -3.14 -17.67
CA PHE A 272 20.43 -2.96 -16.36
C PHE A 272 20.64 -1.55 -15.82
N ASN A 273 21.84 -0.98 -15.98
CA ASN A 273 22.14 0.38 -15.54
C ASN A 273 21.32 1.41 -16.32
N ASP A 274 21.21 1.24 -17.63
CA ASP A 274 20.34 2.08 -18.47
C ASP A 274 18.87 1.96 -18.03
N TYR A 275 18.42 0.72 -17.77
CA TYR A 275 17.07 0.47 -17.29
C TYR A 275 16.82 1.08 -15.91
N LYS A 276 17.81 1.00 -14.99
CA LYS A 276 17.76 1.58 -13.64
C LYS A 276 17.55 3.08 -13.73
N HIS A 277 18.34 3.81 -14.54
CA HIS A 277 18.17 5.25 -14.73
C HIS A 277 16.77 5.61 -15.22
N VAL A 278 16.29 4.93 -16.26
CA VAL A 278 14.94 5.13 -16.79
C VAL A 278 13.87 4.79 -15.75
N TYR A 279 14.10 3.75 -14.94
CA TYR A 279 13.18 3.33 -13.89
C TYR A 279 13.07 4.39 -12.77
N GLU A 280 14.21 4.89 -12.31
CA GLU A 280 14.34 5.92 -11.28
C GLU A 280 13.66 7.22 -11.69
N GLU A 281 13.93 7.70 -12.91
CA GLU A 281 13.28 8.90 -13.46
C GLU A 281 11.76 8.73 -13.55
N ASN A 282 11.29 7.60 -14.10
CA ASN A 282 9.85 7.37 -14.29
C ASN A 282 9.07 7.18 -12.99
N HIS A 283 9.72 6.72 -11.92
CA HIS A 283 9.07 6.47 -10.63
C HIS A 283 9.40 7.54 -9.59
N ASN A 284 10.25 8.52 -9.94
CA ASN A 284 10.80 9.53 -9.03
C ASN A 284 11.39 8.91 -7.75
N ILE A 285 12.20 7.86 -7.93
CA ILE A 285 12.87 7.13 -6.85
C ILE A 285 14.37 7.31 -7.02
N ASN A 286 15.10 7.39 -5.92
CA ASN A 286 16.55 7.31 -5.90
C ASN A 286 16.96 5.98 -5.26
N SER A 287 17.56 5.07 -6.01
CA SER A 287 17.96 3.77 -5.43
C SER A 287 19.27 3.92 -4.66
N GLU A 288 19.27 3.50 -3.41
CA GLU A 288 20.48 3.43 -2.61
C GLU A 288 21.48 2.43 -3.22
N GLU A 289 22.76 2.78 -3.19
CA GLU A 289 23.84 1.89 -3.66
C GLU A 289 24.09 0.74 -2.67
N SER A 290 23.73 0.91 -1.40
CA SER A 290 23.84 -0.11 -0.36
C SER A 290 22.82 0.08 0.77
N PHE A 291 22.26 -1.01 1.27
CA PHE A 291 21.30 -1.03 2.38
C PHE A 291 21.23 -2.42 3.04
N GLU A 292 20.75 -2.53 4.28
CA GLU A 292 20.50 -3.85 4.89
C GLU A 292 19.28 -4.52 4.26
N ILE A 293 19.37 -5.81 3.96
CA ILE A 293 18.28 -6.54 3.31
C ILE A 293 17.18 -6.85 4.33
N SER A 294 15.95 -6.42 4.02
CA SER A 294 14.79 -6.75 4.82
C SER A 294 14.27 -8.15 4.50
N GLU A 295 14.49 -9.12 5.39
CA GLU A 295 13.93 -10.47 5.24
C GLU A 295 12.41 -10.49 5.00
N ASN A 296 11.68 -9.57 5.65
CA ASN A 296 10.23 -9.45 5.49
C ASN A 296 9.87 -9.00 4.07
N ALA A 297 10.62 -8.07 3.49
CA ALA A 297 10.44 -7.65 2.10
C ALA A 297 10.74 -8.80 1.14
N VAL A 298 11.80 -9.58 1.38
CA VAL A 298 12.16 -10.76 0.58
C VAL A 298 11.05 -11.81 0.66
N LYS A 299 10.59 -12.17 1.87
CA LYS A 299 9.49 -13.12 2.11
C LYS A 299 8.21 -12.72 1.37
N LYS A 300 7.80 -11.45 1.43
CA LYS A 300 6.62 -10.94 0.70
C LYS A 300 6.83 -10.88 -0.81
N SER A 301 8.06 -10.63 -1.24
CA SER A 301 8.44 -10.59 -2.65
C SER A 301 8.66 -11.97 -3.26
N LYS A 302 8.55 -13.08 -2.50
CA LYS A 302 8.69 -14.45 -3.03
C LYS A 302 7.79 -14.78 -4.21
N GLN A 303 6.61 -14.17 -4.28
CA GLN A 303 5.72 -14.28 -5.43
C GLN A 303 6.34 -13.75 -6.74
N TYR A 304 7.36 -12.89 -6.66
CA TYR A 304 8.09 -12.35 -7.81
C TYR A 304 9.05 -13.37 -8.40
N PHE A 305 9.55 -14.29 -7.58
CA PHE A 305 10.44 -15.37 -8.00
C PHE A 305 9.69 -16.57 -8.58
N ARG A 306 8.36 -16.63 -8.41
CA ARG A 306 7.53 -17.68 -9.03
C ARG A 306 7.46 -17.48 -10.54
N SER A 307 8.19 -18.31 -11.27
CA SER A 307 8.12 -18.36 -12.73
C SER A 307 6.84 -19.08 -13.16
N ILE A 308 5.83 -18.31 -13.57
CA ILE A 308 4.58 -18.85 -14.13
C ILE A 308 4.70 -18.89 -15.65
N LEU A 309 4.70 -20.10 -16.21
CA LEU A 309 4.53 -20.30 -17.65
C LEU A 309 3.04 -20.25 -17.98
N LYS A 310 2.62 -19.19 -18.65
CA LYS A 310 1.29 -19.09 -19.24
C LYS A 310 1.33 -19.66 -20.66
N LEU A 311 0.69 -20.82 -20.86
CA LEU A 311 0.60 -21.52 -22.14
C LEU A 311 -0.84 -21.38 -22.65
N ASP A 312 -1.02 -20.41 -23.54
CA ASP A 312 -2.33 -19.98 -24.05
C ASP A 312 -3.34 -19.70 -22.93
N LYS A 313 -4.63 -19.96 -23.18
CA LYS A 313 -5.69 -19.91 -22.15
C LYS A 313 -5.86 -21.24 -21.41
N ASN A 314 -5.05 -22.24 -21.74
CA ASN A 314 -5.29 -23.62 -21.35
C ASN A 314 -4.51 -24.01 -20.10
N PHE A 315 -3.29 -23.50 -19.92
CA PHE A 315 -2.43 -23.93 -18.81
C PHE A 315 -1.65 -22.77 -18.18
N HIS A 316 -1.60 -22.78 -16.85
CA HIS A 316 -0.62 -22.04 -16.06
C HIS A 316 0.25 -23.05 -15.32
N VAL A 317 1.55 -23.11 -15.64
CA VAL A 317 2.50 -24.01 -14.98
C VAL A 317 3.37 -23.20 -14.03
N TYR A 318 3.32 -23.55 -12.74
CA TYR A 318 4.18 -22.95 -11.70
C TYR A 318 5.49 -23.72 -11.63
N VAL A 319 6.58 -23.12 -12.11
CA VAL A 319 7.90 -23.74 -12.10
C VAL A 319 8.62 -23.33 -10.83
N HIS A 320 8.82 -24.28 -9.92
CA HIS A 320 9.60 -24.09 -8.71
C HIS A 320 11.07 -24.42 -9.01
N SER A 321 11.86 -23.37 -9.23
CA SER A 321 13.32 -23.30 -9.02
C SER A 321 14.26 -24.21 -9.85
N LYS A 322 13.79 -25.02 -10.80
CA LYS A 322 14.67 -25.90 -11.63
C LYS A 322 14.34 -25.89 -13.12
N PRO A 323 14.85 -24.92 -13.91
CA PRO A 323 14.65 -24.88 -15.36
C PRO A 323 15.32 -26.05 -16.10
N GLU A 324 16.26 -26.76 -15.47
CA GLU A 324 16.90 -27.98 -16.01
C GLU A 324 15.92 -29.14 -16.27
N PHE A 325 14.79 -29.17 -15.57
CA PHE A 325 13.73 -30.16 -15.76
C PHE A 325 12.68 -29.72 -16.77
N LEU A 326 12.97 -28.71 -17.58
CA LEU A 326 12.01 -28.08 -18.47
C LEU A 326 12.59 -27.91 -19.86
N GLU A 327 12.07 -28.67 -20.83
CA GLU A 327 12.54 -28.65 -22.22
C GLU A 327 11.45 -28.11 -23.14
N LYS A 328 11.73 -27.02 -23.86
CA LYS A 328 10.84 -26.44 -24.88
C LYS A 328 11.12 -27.10 -26.23
N GLY A 329 10.08 -27.52 -26.94
CA GLY A 329 10.20 -28.03 -28.30
C GLY A 329 9.04 -27.59 -29.19
N TYR A 330 9.10 -28.02 -30.45
CA TYR A 330 8.04 -27.81 -31.43
C TYR A 330 7.65 -29.16 -32.04
N ASP A 331 6.37 -29.50 -31.94
CA ASP A 331 5.81 -30.69 -32.54
C ASP A 331 5.42 -30.35 -33.99
N ASN A 332 6.17 -30.89 -34.96
CA ASN A 332 5.95 -30.63 -36.38
C ASN A 332 4.63 -31.25 -36.90
N GLU A 333 4.16 -32.34 -36.30
CA GLU A 333 2.91 -33.00 -36.72
C GLU A 333 1.70 -32.22 -36.22
N LYS A 334 1.73 -31.79 -34.95
CA LYS A 334 0.65 -31.00 -34.34
C LYS A 334 0.75 -29.51 -34.65
N ARG A 335 1.89 -29.04 -35.18
CA ARG A 335 2.22 -27.63 -35.40
C ARG A 335 2.12 -26.76 -34.13
N MET A 336 2.43 -27.33 -32.97
CA MET A 336 2.31 -26.65 -31.67
C MET A 336 3.64 -26.63 -30.91
N LYS A 337 3.87 -25.57 -30.13
CA LYS A 337 4.97 -25.52 -29.15
C LYS A 337 4.58 -26.40 -27.95
N PHE A 338 5.55 -27.12 -27.39
CA PHE A 338 5.35 -27.92 -26.17
C PHE A 338 6.44 -27.63 -25.14
N TYR A 339 6.13 -28.01 -23.90
CA TYR A 339 7.11 -28.14 -22.82
C TYR A 339 7.07 -29.58 -22.29
N LYS A 340 8.23 -30.22 -22.14
CA LYS A 340 8.38 -31.45 -21.35
C LYS A 340 8.79 -31.08 -19.93
N LEU A 341 8.13 -31.70 -18.97
CA LEU A 341 8.44 -31.58 -17.55
C LEU A 341 9.03 -32.92 -17.11
N TYR A 342 10.26 -32.88 -16.59
CA TYR A 342 10.92 -34.04 -16.02
C TYR A 342 10.71 -34.01 -14.50
N PHE A 343 10.35 -35.14 -13.90
CA PHE A 343 10.19 -35.29 -12.45
C PHE A 343 10.69 -36.67 -12.02
N ASP A 344 11.09 -36.78 -10.75
CA ASP A 344 11.66 -38.00 -10.17
C ASP A 344 10.60 -38.74 -9.33
N GLU A 345 9.95 -38.03 -8.40
CA GLU A 345 8.87 -38.56 -7.55
C GLU A 345 7.58 -37.73 -7.74
N GLU A 346 6.45 -38.42 -7.88
CA GLU A 346 5.10 -37.82 -7.86
C GLU A 346 4.57 -37.81 -6.41
N LYS A 347 4.14 -36.64 -5.92
CA LYS A 347 3.66 -36.43 -4.55
C LYS A 347 2.25 -35.87 -4.51
#